data_AF-A0AA35TZK5-F1
#
_entry.id   AF-A0AA35TZK5-F1
#
_cell.length_a   1.000
_cell.length_b   1.000
_cell.length_c   1.000
_cell.angle_alpha   90.00
_cell.angle_beta   90.00
_cell.angle_gamma   90.00
#
_symmetry.space_group_name_H-M   'P 1'
#
loop_
_entity.id
_entity.type
_entity.pdbx_description
1 polymer ?
#
loop_
_entity_poly.entity_id
_entity_poly.type
_entity_poly.pdbx_seq_one_letter_code
_entity_poly.pdbx_strand_id
1 'polypeptide(L)'
;MDEGLSRAVIEVFVTLYRQGLIYRDKRLVNWDPVLGTAISDLEVEPREMRDGKLWHVRYPIAGRPGAHIVVATTRPETMLGDTAVAVHPEESYRGLVGSDALLPLVGRRCPSSPTSTPIPSRGPAAVKITPAHDFNDFEVGRRHDLDIVNVFDAEARINDNAPEAYRGLDRMEARARVLADLKAEGLIERWSRTSTPCPTATARARSSSRG
;
A
#
# COMPACT_ATOMS: atom_id res chain seq x y z
N MET A 1 -26.22 -18.36 19.55
CA MET A 1 -25.24 -19.43 19.36
C MET A 1 -25.63 -20.59 20.27
N ASP A 2 -25.48 -21.82 19.81
CA ASP A 2 -25.74 -23.03 20.61
C ASP A 2 -24.55 -23.33 21.54
N GLU A 3 -24.82 -23.72 22.79
CA GLU A 3 -23.79 -23.96 23.82
C GLU A 3 -22.88 -25.15 23.49
N GLY A 4 -23.43 -26.22 22.92
CA GLY A 4 -22.67 -27.41 22.54
C GLY A 4 -21.69 -27.11 21.41
N LEU A 5 -22.14 -26.36 20.40
CA LEU A 5 -21.28 -25.89 19.32
C LEU A 5 -20.17 -24.97 19.83
N SER A 6 -20.50 -24.07 20.75
CA SER A 6 -19.53 -23.14 21.33
C SER A 6 -18.43 -23.86 22.10
N ARG A 7 -18.79 -24.89 22.87
CA ARG A 7 -17.83 -25.72 23.62
C ARG A 7 -16.85 -26.45 22.70
N ALA A 8 -17.35 -27.03 21.60
CA ALA A 8 -16.51 -27.73 20.63
C ALA A 8 -15.47 -26.79 19.98
N VAL A 9 -15.87 -25.57 19.61
CA VAL A 9 -14.96 -24.57 19.04
C VAL A 9 -13.86 -24.19 20.03
N ILE A 10 -14.22 -23.95 21.30
CA ILE A 10 -13.24 -23.62 22.36
C ILE A 10 -12.24 -24.75 22.54
N GLU A 11 -12.69 -26.00 22.60
CA GLU A 11 -11.83 -27.17 22.79
C GLU A 11 -10.80 -27.32 21.66
N VAL A 12 -11.24 -27.19 20.41
CA VAL A 12 -10.36 -27.23 19.23
C VAL A 12 -9.37 -26.07 19.25
N PHE A 13 -9.84 -24.85 19.54
CA PHE A 13 -8.98 -23.66 19.63
C PHE A 13 -7.88 -23.84 20.69
N VAL A 14 -8.24 -24.25 21.90
CA VAL A 14 -7.28 -24.47 23.00
C VAL A 14 -6.30 -25.58 22.65
N THR A 15 -6.76 -26.66 22.00
CA THR A 15 -5.89 -27.76 21.58
C THR A 15 -4.85 -27.30 20.57
N LEU A 16 -5.28 -26.60 19.51
CA LEU A 16 -4.38 -26.08 18.47
C LEU A 16 -3.42 -25.01 19.04
N TYR A 17 -3.86 -24.19 19.99
CA TYR A 17 -3.01 -23.24 20.70
C TYR A 17 -1.93 -23.95 21.53
N ARG A 18 -2.30 -24.98 22.31
CA ARG A 18 -1.34 -25.78 23.11
C ARG A 18 -0.34 -26.54 22.23
N GLN A 19 -0.72 -26.90 21.01
CA GLN A 19 0.17 -27.49 20.01
C GLN A 19 1.09 -26.48 19.31
N GLY A 20 0.96 -25.18 19.60
CA GLY A 20 1.72 -24.12 18.96
C GLY A 20 1.29 -23.79 17.53
N LEU A 21 0.14 -24.29 17.08
CA LEU A 21 -0.40 -24.05 15.73
C LEU A 21 -1.21 -22.75 15.63
N ILE A 22 -1.67 -22.23 16.77
CA ILE A 22 -2.32 -20.91 16.88
C ILE A 22 -1.40 -19.98 17.66
N TYR A 23 -1.19 -18.77 17.13
CA TYR A 23 -0.40 -17.72 17.76
C TYR A 23 -1.06 -16.35 17.54
N ARG A 24 -0.56 -15.34 18.25
CA ARG A 24 -0.95 -13.94 18.09
C ARG A 24 0.27 -13.13 17.70
N ASP A 25 0.20 -12.46 16.56
CA ASP A 25 1.23 -11.54 16.08
C ASP A 25 0.59 -10.31 15.42
N LYS A 26 1.35 -9.23 15.26
CA LYS A 26 0.96 -8.04 14.50
C LYS A 26 1.36 -8.28 13.04
N ARG A 27 0.38 -8.67 12.22
CA ARG A 27 0.54 -8.87 10.77
C ARG A 27 -0.36 -7.94 9.99
N LEU A 28 0.02 -7.65 8.75
CA LEU A 28 -0.90 -7.04 7.80
C LEU A 28 -2.07 -8.00 7.56
N VAL A 29 -3.29 -7.47 7.50
CA VAL A 29 -4.52 -8.23 7.28
C VAL A 29 -5.37 -7.52 6.23
N ASN A 30 -6.21 -8.28 5.52
CA ASN A 30 -7.23 -7.68 4.69
C ASN A 30 -8.28 -7.06 5.61
N TRP A 31 -8.54 -5.76 5.44
CA TRP A 31 -9.52 -5.02 6.23
C TRP A 31 -10.64 -4.52 5.32
N ASP A 32 -11.89 -4.76 5.73
CA ASP A 32 -13.06 -4.18 5.05
C ASP A 32 -13.62 -3.01 5.87
N PRO A 33 -13.47 -1.75 5.42
CA PRO A 33 -13.85 -0.57 6.19
C PRO A 33 -15.34 -0.32 6.29
N VAL A 34 -16.19 -1.05 5.57
CA VAL A 34 -17.66 -0.94 5.75
C VAL A 34 -18.26 -2.15 6.45
N LEU A 35 -17.52 -3.26 6.58
CA LEU A 35 -17.84 -4.29 7.57
C LEU A 35 -17.22 -3.97 8.94
N GLY A 36 -16.13 -3.19 8.98
CA GLY A 36 -15.41 -2.83 10.20
C GLY A 36 -14.66 -4.02 10.80
N THR A 37 -14.17 -4.94 9.97
CA THR A 37 -13.48 -6.14 10.43
C THR A 37 -12.40 -6.59 9.45
N ALA A 38 -11.43 -7.35 9.98
CA ALA A 38 -10.53 -8.13 9.17
C ALA A 38 -11.30 -9.27 8.46
N ILE A 39 -10.89 -9.57 7.23
CA ILE A 39 -11.42 -10.67 6.41
C ILE A 39 -10.28 -11.61 6.01
N SER A 40 -10.60 -12.89 5.83
CA SER A 40 -9.62 -13.88 5.40
C SER A 40 -9.27 -13.76 3.91
N ASP A 41 -8.13 -14.31 3.48
CA ASP A 41 -7.75 -14.31 2.06
C ASP A 41 -8.79 -15.03 1.17
N LEU A 42 -9.49 -16.03 1.72
CA LEU A 42 -10.56 -16.75 1.02
C LEU A 42 -11.83 -15.92 0.84
N GLU A 43 -11.99 -14.84 1.61
CA GLU A 43 -13.12 -13.91 1.52
C GLU A 43 -12.79 -12.68 0.66
N VAL A 44 -11.63 -12.69 -0.02
CA VAL A 44 -11.20 -11.65 -0.94
C VAL A 44 -11.27 -12.18 -2.38
N GLU A 45 -12.07 -11.50 -3.20
CA GLU A 45 -12.18 -11.75 -4.63
C GLU A 45 -11.52 -10.61 -5.42
N PRO A 46 -10.56 -10.89 -6.32
CA PRO A 46 -10.00 -9.89 -7.20
C PRO A 46 -11.03 -9.48 -8.25
N ARG A 47 -11.33 -8.18 -8.35
CA ARG A 47 -12.19 -7.62 -9.39
C ARG A 47 -11.39 -6.75 -10.33
N GLU A 48 -11.51 -7.00 -11.63
CA GLU A 48 -10.84 -6.17 -12.63
C GLU A 48 -11.40 -4.75 -12.62
N MET A 49 -10.53 -3.77 -12.38
CA MET A 49 -10.85 -2.37 -12.60
C MET A 49 -10.38 -1.95 -14.00
N ARG A 50 -11.34 -1.82 -14.93
CA ARG A 50 -11.09 -1.51 -16.35
C ARG A 50 -10.63 -0.06 -16.61
N ASP A 51 -10.84 0.82 -15.64
CA ASP A 51 -10.48 2.25 -15.72
C ASP A 51 -9.36 2.64 -14.75
N GLY A 52 -8.50 1.68 -14.37
CA GLY A 52 -7.32 1.94 -13.57
C GLY A 52 -6.36 2.91 -14.26
N LYS A 53 -5.68 3.73 -13.45
CA LYS A 53 -4.61 4.63 -13.89
C LYS A 53 -3.32 4.26 -13.18
N LEU A 54 -2.24 4.11 -13.95
CA LEU A 54 -0.88 3.99 -13.46
C LEU A 54 -0.21 5.35 -13.57
N TRP A 55 0.05 5.98 -12.42
CA TRP A 55 0.67 7.29 -12.31
C TRP A 55 2.17 7.14 -12.17
N HIS A 56 2.94 7.99 -12.86
CA HIS A 56 4.38 8.09 -12.70
C HIS A 56 4.67 9.41 -11.98
N VAL A 57 5.20 9.32 -10.77
CA VAL A 57 5.39 10.44 -9.84
C VAL A 57 6.88 10.60 -9.56
N ARG A 58 7.36 11.84 -9.60
CA ARG A 58 8.75 12.20 -9.35
C ARG A 58 8.98 12.39 -7.86
N TYR A 59 9.99 11.71 -7.35
CA TYR A 59 10.48 11.81 -5.98
C TYR A 59 11.81 12.55 -6.02
N PRO A 60 11.87 13.82 -5.59
CA PRO A 60 13.10 14.60 -5.58
C PRO A 60 14.20 13.93 -4.73
N ILE A 61 15.47 14.03 -5.10
CA ILE A 61 16.57 13.50 -4.29
C ILE A 61 17.06 14.56 -3.30
N ALA A 62 17.15 14.17 -2.03
CA ALA A 62 17.62 15.06 -0.97
C ALA A 62 19.06 15.54 -1.27
N GLY A 63 19.27 16.85 -1.18
CA GLY A 63 20.59 17.46 -1.40
C GLY A 63 21.08 17.45 -2.86
N ARG A 64 20.27 17.01 -3.83
CA ARG A 64 20.61 17.04 -5.26
C ARG A 64 19.52 17.74 -6.07
N PRO A 65 19.55 19.09 -6.17
CA PRO A 65 18.57 19.85 -6.93
C PRO A 65 18.42 19.34 -8.37
N GLY A 66 17.18 19.17 -8.82
CA GLY A 66 16.84 18.66 -10.16
C GLY A 66 16.91 17.14 -10.33
N ALA A 67 17.62 16.41 -9.46
CA ALA A 67 17.63 14.95 -9.49
C ALA A 67 16.36 14.38 -8.85
N HIS A 68 15.79 13.35 -9.46
CA HIS A 68 14.59 12.67 -8.98
C HIS A 68 14.55 11.21 -9.43
N ILE A 69 13.77 10.39 -8.72
CA ILE A 69 13.40 9.03 -9.12
C ILE A 69 11.93 9.03 -9.53
N VAL A 70 11.60 8.36 -10.64
CA VAL A 70 10.21 8.22 -11.09
C VAL A 70 9.66 6.91 -10.57
N VAL A 71 8.69 7.03 -9.67
CA VAL A 71 7.98 5.91 -9.08
C VAL A 71 6.63 5.75 -9.76
N ALA A 72 6.19 4.53 -10.05
CA ALA A 72 4.80 4.33 -10.45
C ALA A 72 3.90 3.69 -9.41
N THR A 73 2.65 4.13 -9.42
CA THR A 73 1.63 3.65 -8.52
C THR A 73 0.22 3.77 -9.10
N THR A 74 -0.65 2.84 -8.73
CA THR A 74 -2.10 2.90 -8.95
C THR A 74 -2.85 3.47 -7.75
N ARG A 75 -2.16 3.67 -6.61
CA ARG A 75 -2.72 4.09 -5.31
C ARG A 75 -1.95 5.31 -4.76
N PRO A 76 -2.03 6.48 -5.42
CA PRO A 76 -1.27 7.66 -5.01
C PRO A 76 -1.64 8.15 -3.61
N GLU A 77 -2.82 7.85 -3.08
CA GLU A 77 -3.19 8.16 -1.68
C GLU A 77 -2.33 7.40 -0.66
N THR A 78 -1.90 6.17 -0.97
CA THR A 78 -1.07 5.36 -0.06
C THR A 78 0.36 5.84 0.02
N MET A 79 0.82 6.63 -0.97
CA MET A 79 2.16 7.20 -1.01
C MET A 79 2.47 8.00 0.25
N LEU A 80 1.48 8.62 0.90
CA LEU A 80 1.69 9.38 2.14
C LEU A 80 2.37 8.53 3.25
N GLY A 81 2.23 7.21 3.19
CA GLY A 81 2.82 6.23 4.11
C GLY A 81 4.11 5.58 3.62
N ASP A 82 4.71 6.06 2.53
CA ASP A 82 5.92 5.41 1.97
C ASP A 82 7.11 5.58 2.91
N THR A 83 7.92 4.52 2.98
CA THR A 83 9.11 4.50 3.84
C THR A 83 10.37 4.07 3.11
N ALA A 84 10.28 3.63 1.85
CA ALA A 84 11.43 3.43 0.98
C ALA A 84 11.03 3.52 -0.50
N VAL A 85 12.05 3.62 -1.36
CA VAL A 85 11.90 3.47 -2.81
C VAL A 85 12.75 2.30 -3.28
N ALA A 86 12.09 1.34 -3.91
CA ALA A 86 12.72 0.17 -4.50
C ALA A 86 13.16 0.48 -5.92
N VAL A 87 14.46 0.42 -6.20
CA VAL A 87 15.03 0.76 -7.50
C VAL A 87 15.53 -0.49 -8.21
N HIS A 88 15.12 -0.67 -9.46
CA HIS A 88 15.64 -1.73 -10.31
C HIS A 88 17.10 -1.42 -10.70
N PRO A 89 18.02 -2.40 -10.73
CA PRO A 89 19.44 -2.20 -11.04
C PRO A 89 19.76 -1.77 -12.50
N GLU A 90 18.76 -1.33 -13.26
CA GLU A 90 18.94 -0.76 -14.59
C GLU A 90 19.66 0.60 -14.56
N GLU A 91 20.29 0.94 -15.68
CA GLU A 91 21.34 1.94 -15.79
C GLU A 91 20.91 3.35 -15.35
N SER A 92 19.64 3.72 -15.60
CA SER A 92 19.10 5.08 -15.41
C SER A 92 19.14 5.61 -13.97
N TYR A 93 19.12 4.73 -12.97
CA TYR A 93 19.09 5.14 -11.54
C TYR A 93 20.26 4.60 -10.71
N ARG A 94 21.25 3.95 -11.33
CA ARG A 94 22.41 3.39 -10.60
C ARG A 94 23.12 4.42 -9.72
N GLY A 95 23.28 5.65 -10.20
CA GLY A 95 23.92 6.74 -9.43
C GLY A 95 23.05 7.35 -8.31
N LEU A 96 21.78 6.94 -8.22
CA LEU A 96 20.82 7.39 -7.20
C LEU A 96 20.50 6.31 -6.17
N VAL A 97 20.94 5.05 -6.36
CA VAL A 97 20.82 3.98 -5.36
C VAL A 97 21.60 4.39 -4.11
N GLY A 98 20.99 4.21 -2.93
CA GLY A 98 21.53 4.64 -1.64
C GLY A 98 21.35 6.13 -1.35
N SER A 99 20.75 6.91 -2.25
CA SER A 99 20.36 8.30 -1.97
C SER A 99 18.99 8.37 -1.32
N ASP A 100 18.75 9.37 -0.48
CA ASP A 100 17.42 9.62 0.07
C ASP A 100 16.52 10.28 -0.97
N ALA A 101 15.46 9.61 -1.38
CA ALA A 101 14.34 10.22 -2.07
C ALA A 101 13.46 10.96 -1.05
N LEU A 102 13.01 12.16 -1.40
CA LEU A 102 12.04 12.90 -0.63
C LEU A 102 10.64 12.48 -1.06
N LEU A 103 9.84 12.05 -0.08
CA LEU A 103 8.46 11.70 -0.28
C LEU A 103 7.66 12.95 -0.69
N PRO A 104 7.05 13.00 -1.88
CA PRO A 104 6.22 14.13 -2.29
C PRO A 104 5.13 14.45 -1.26
N LEU A 105 4.83 15.73 -1.08
CA LEU A 105 3.78 16.25 -0.18
C LEU A 105 4.02 16.03 1.34
N VAL A 106 4.95 15.15 1.72
CA VAL A 106 5.27 14.81 3.11
C VAL A 106 6.67 15.28 3.51
N GLY A 107 7.64 15.23 2.60
CA GLY A 107 9.04 15.60 2.85
C GLY A 107 9.85 14.58 3.65
N ARG A 108 9.28 13.41 3.95
CA ARG A 108 9.99 12.29 4.60
C ARG A 108 11.14 11.81 3.71
N ARG A 109 12.28 11.47 4.31
CA ARG A 109 13.39 10.80 3.61
C ARG A 109 13.07 9.32 3.49
N CYS A 110 13.04 8.84 2.26
CA CYS A 110 12.84 7.45 1.90
C CYS A 110 14.14 6.94 1.29
N PRO A 111 14.86 6.02 1.95
CA PRO A 111 16.06 5.43 1.37
C PRO A 111 15.73 4.74 0.04
N SER A 112 16.56 4.97 -0.98
CA SER A 112 16.50 4.22 -2.22
C SER A 112 17.35 2.94 -2.08
N SER A 113 16.69 1.78 -2.06
CA SER A 113 17.37 0.49 -1.95
C SER A 113 17.34 -0.25 -3.29
N PRO A 114 18.41 -0.97 -3.67
CA PRO A 114 18.33 -1.92 -4.76
C PRO A 114 17.35 -3.02 -4.36
N THR A 115 16.45 -3.39 -5.26
CA THR A 115 15.38 -4.32 -4.94
C THR A 115 15.50 -5.61 -5.73
N SER A 116 15.35 -6.74 -5.03
CA SER A 116 15.23 -8.08 -5.61
C SER A 116 13.79 -8.44 -6.00
N THR A 117 12.81 -7.62 -5.60
CA THR A 117 11.40 -7.76 -6.01
C THR A 117 11.30 -7.65 -7.53
N PRO A 118 10.61 -8.57 -8.20
CA PRO A 118 10.46 -8.53 -9.64
C PRO A 118 9.68 -7.27 -10.04
N ILE A 119 10.41 -6.30 -10.61
CA ILE A 119 9.82 -5.17 -11.33
C ILE A 119 9.60 -5.65 -12.77
N PRO A 120 8.41 -5.47 -13.35
CA PRO A 120 8.19 -5.84 -14.74
C PRO A 120 9.23 -5.18 -15.65
N SER A 121 9.80 -5.92 -16.60
CA SER A 121 10.84 -5.42 -17.53
C SER A 121 10.40 -4.25 -18.42
N ARG A 122 9.09 -3.97 -18.49
CA ARG A 122 8.47 -2.82 -19.17
C ARG A 122 7.83 -1.81 -18.21
N GLY A 123 8.10 -1.97 -16.91
CA GLY A 123 7.61 -1.14 -15.84
C GLY A 123 8.50 0.08 -15.58
N PRO A 124 8.16 0.88 -14.56
CA PRO A 124 9.00 1.98 -14.11
C PRO A 124 10.23 1.38 -13.43
N ALA A 125 11.39 2.00 -13.63
CA ALA A 125 12.64 1.53 -13.01
C ALA A 125 12.67 1.70 -11.47
N ALA A 126 11.63 2.26 -10.86
CA ALA A 126 11.44 2.28 -9.41
C ALA A 126 9.98 2.13 -8.98
N VAL A 127 9.77 1.53 -7.81
CA VAL A 127 8.46 1.35 -7.18
C VAL A 127 8.48 1.87 -5.74
N LYS A 128 7.36 2.40 -5.25
CA LYS A 128 7.22 2.80 -3.84
C LYS A 128 7.14 1.56 -2.96
N ILE A 129 7.64 1.67 -1.73
CA ILE A 129 7.46 0.68 -0.67
C ILE A 129 6.61 1.30 0.43
N THR A 130 5.41 0.76 0.63
CA THR A 130 4.43 1.21 1.63
C THR A 130 4.02 0.06 2.55
N PRO A 131 4.85 -0.31 3.55
CA PRO A 131 4.69 -1.56 4.30
C PRO A 131 3.32 -1.74 4.97
N ALA A 132 2.67 -0.66 5.37
CA ALA A 132 1.37 -0.73 6.05
C ALA A 132 0.17 -0.98 5.12
N HIS A 133 0.35 -1.01 3.79
CA HIS A 133 -0.77 -0.99 2.83
C HIS A 133 -0.68 -2.01 1.69
N ASP A 134 0.39 -2.81 1.66
CA ASP A 134 0.62 -3.87 0.68
C ASP A 134 1.41 -5.03 1.31
N PHE A 135 1.01 -6.27 1.06
CA PHE A 135 1.63 -7.45 1.67
C PHE A 135 3.06 -7.69 1.21
N ASN A 136 3.37 -7.43 -0.05
CA ASN A 136 4.74 -7.58 -0.56
C ASN A 136 5.63 -6.50 0.06
N ASP A 137 5.14 -5.26 0.13
CA ASP A 137 5.87 -4.16 0.76
C ASP A 137 6.04 -4.38 2.27
N PHE A 138 5.07 -5.01 2.95
CA PHE A 138 5.18 -5.38 4.36
C PHE A 138 6.34 -6.34 4.61
N GLU A 139 6.49 -7.37 3.77
CA GLU A 139 7.58 -8.33 3.86
C GLU A 139 8.94 -7.70 3.55
N VAL A 140 9.00 -6.81 2.55
CA VAL A 140 10.20 -6.02 2.27
C VAL A 140 10.54 -5.13 3.47
N GLY A 141 9.55 -4.42 4.02
CA GLY A 141 9.72 -3.58 5.20
C GLY A 141 10.26 -4.35 6.39
N ARG A 142 9.74 -5.55 6.66
CA ARG A 142 10.22 -6.40 7.76
C ARG A 142 11.67 -6.88 7.55
N ARG A 143 12.04 -7.26 6.32
CA ARG A 143 13.41 -7.73 6.01
C ARG A 143 14.46 -6.62 6.09
N HIS A 144 14.05 -5.39 5.83
CA HIS A 144 14.92 -4.21 5.78
C HIS A 144 14.74 -3.26 6.97
N ASP A 145 13.98 -3.66 7.99
CA ASP A 145 13.70 -2.87 9.20
C ASP A 145 13.15 -1.47 8.88
N LEU A 146 12.23 -1.40 7.91
CA LEU A 146 11.56 -0.15 7.53
C LEU A 146 10.39 0.15 8.46
N ASP A 147 10.18 1.44 8.70
CA ASP A 147 9.00 1.92 9.42
C ASP A 147 7.70 1.46 8.73
N ILE A 148 6.73 1.07 9.54
CA ILE A 148 5.40 0.65 9.09
C ILE A 148 4.40 1.79 9.37
N VAL A 149 4.27 2.71 8.42
CA VAL A 149 3.44 3.92 8.56
C VAL A 149 2.04 3.69 7.99
N ASN A 150 1.08 3.40 8.88
CA ASN A 150 -0.33 3.32 8.48
C ASN A 150 -0.93 4.73 8.33
N VAL A 151 -1.51 5.05 7.16
CA VAL A 151 -2.14 6.35 6.90
C VAL A 151 -3.66 6.31 6.93
N PHE A 152 -4.27 5.15 7.16
CA PHE A 152 -5.73 5.00 7.23
C PHE A 152 -6.20 4.61 8.63
N ASP A 153 -7.39 5.07 9.00
CA ASP A 153 -8.15 4.52 10.13
C ASP A 153 -9.03 3.32 9.72
N ALA A 154 -9.84 2.83 10.66
CA ALA A 154 -10.73 1.69 10.45
C ALA A 154 -11.81 1.96 9.40
N GLU A 155 -12.18 3.23 9.20
CA GLU A 155 -13.16 3.69 8.23
C GLU A 155 -12.53 4.04 6.87
N ALA A 156 -11.22 3.80 6.71
CA ALA A 156 -10.42 4.13 5.54
C ALA A 156 -10.36 5.65 5.23
N ARG A 157 -10.39 6.48 6.28
CA ARG A 157 -10.06 7.90 6.21
C ARG A 157 -8.60 8.13 6.60
N ILE A 158 -8.03 9.22 6.12
CA ILE A 158 -6.64 9.57 6.39
C ILE A 158 -6.46 9.95 7.87
N ASN A 159 -5.49 9.34 8.54
CA ASN A 159 -5.19 9.56 9.96
C ASN A 159 -4.04 10.56 10.18
N ASP A 160 -3.61 10.70 11.44
CA ASP A 160 -2.61 11.70 11.86
C ASP A 160 -1.18 11.47 11.33
N ASN A 161 -0.88 10.27 10.80
CA ASN A 161 0.43 9.98 10.22
C ASN A 161 0.64 10.63 8.85
N ALA A 162 -0.41 11.21 8.26
CA ALA A 162 -0.34 12.02 7.05
C ALA A 162 -0.32 13.53 7.37
N PRO A 163 0.11 14.37 6.40
CA PRO A 163 0.04 15.83 6.53
C PRO A 163 -1.39 16.30 6.84
N GLU A 164 -1.49 17.38 7.63
CA GLU A 164 -2.76 17.94 8.11
C GLU A 164 -3.77 18.21 6.99
N ALA A 165 -3.28 18.63 5.81
CA ALA A 165 -4.09 18.90 4.63
C ALA A 165 -4.93 17.71 4.12
N TYR A 166 -4.57 16.48 4.50
CA TYR A 166 -5.26 15.27 4.05
C TYR A 166 -6.08 14.58 5.14
N ARG A 167 -5.90 14.94 6.43
CA ARG A 167 -6.51 14.24 7.56
C ARG A 167 -8.04 14.27 7.49
N GLY A 168 -8.67 13.15 7.83
CA GLY A 168 -10.13 12.96 7.84
C GLY A 168 -10.77 12.73 6.47
N LEU A 169 -10.04 12.94 5.36
CA LEU A 169 -10.54 12.66 4.01
C LEU A 169 -10.76 11.16 3.81
N ASP A 170 -11.85 10.78 3.14
CA ASP A 170 -12.00 9.41 2.64
C ASP A 170 -10.88 9.07 1.66
N ARG A 171 -10.44 7.81 1.60
CA ARG A 171 -9.39 7.35 0.68
C ARG A 171 -9.54 7.81 -0.78
N MET A 172 -10.77 7.91 -1.31
CA MET A 172 -11.01 8.33 -2.69
C MET A 172 -10.92 9.85 -2.85
N GLU A 173 -11.35 10.60 -1.84
CA GLU A 173 -11.19 12.05 -1.77
C GLU A 173 -9.71 12.42 -1.61
N ALA A 174 -9.01 11.72 -0.72
CA ALA A 174 -7.56 11.84 -0.53
C ALA A 174 -6.80 11.54 -1.83
N ARG A 175 -7.19 10.48 -2.56
CA ARG A 175 -6.62 10.16 -3.88
C ARG A 175 -6.76 11.34 -4.85
N ALA A 176 -7.96 11.92 -4.95
CA ALA A 176 -8.20 13.04 -5.84
C ALA A 176 -7.37 14.28 -5.44
N ARG A 177 -7.31 14.57 -4.13
CA ARG A 177 -6.57 15.71 -3.59
C ARG A 177 -5.06 15.58 -3.78
N VAL A 178 -4.49 14.42 -3.43
CA VAL A 178 -3.07 14.12 -3.64
C VAL A 178 -2.68 14.29 -5.11
N LEU A 179 -3.49 13.79 -6.04
CA LEU A 179 -3.22 13.96 -7.47
C LEU A 179 -3.27 15.42 -7.92
N ALA A 180 -4.19 16.22 -7.37
CA ALA A 180 -4.27 17.64 -7.67
C ALA A 180 -3.01 18.37 -7.17
N ASP A 181 -2.57 18.10 -5.94
CA ASP A 181 -1.41 18.75 -5.34
C ASP A 181 -0.11 18.33 -6.05
N LEU A 182 0.07 17.03 -6.35
CA LEU A 182 1.20 16.54 -7.16
C LEU A 182 1.26 17.21 -8.55
N LYS A 183 0.10 17.45 -9.16
CA LYS A 183 0.02 18.14 -10.45
C LYS A 183 0.40 19.62 -10.32
N ALA A 184 -0.06 20.28 -9.25
CA ALA A 184 0.27 21.67 -8.98
C ALA A 184 1.78 21.87 -8.76
N GLU A 185 2.44 20.90 -8.13
CA GLU A 185 3.90 20.89 -7.93
C GLU A 185 4.69 20.40 -9.16
N GLY A 186 4.03 19.99 -10.25
CA GLY A 186 4.70 19.47 -11.46
C GLY A 186 5.41 18.12 -11.25
N LEU A 187 5.03 17.38 -10.20
CA LEU A 187 5.64 16.10 -9.83
C LEU A 187 5.06 14.90 -10.59
N ILE A 188 4.00 15.09 -11.36
CA ILE A 188 3.48 14.04 -12.26
C ILE A 188 4.27 14.04 -13.56
N GLU A 189 4.99 12.96 -13.83
CA GLU A 189 5.73 12.72 -15.07
C GLU A 189 4.76 12.41 -16.22
N ARG A 190 3.92 11.40 -16.01
CA ARG A 190 2.95 10.89 -16.97
C ARG A 190 1.95 9.98 -16.27
N TRP A 191 0.91 9.58 -16.99
CA TRP A 191 0.02 8.51 -16.57
C TRP A 191 -0.35 7.63 -17.77
N SER A 192 -0.70 6.38 -17.49
CA SER A 192 -1.21 5.44 -18.49
C SER A 192 -2.44 4.72 -17.96
N ARG A 193 -3.32 4.28 -18.87
CA ARG A 193 -4.41 3.36 -18.51
C ARG A 193 -3.83 2.00 -18.13
N THR A 194 -4.43 1.35 -17.15
CA THR A 194 -4.08 -0.01 -16.75
C THR A 194 -5.34 -0.75 -16.34
N SER A 195 -5.37 -2.06 -16.57
CA SER A 195 -6.29 -2.95 -15.88
C SER A 195 -5.55 -3.49 -14.67
N THR A 196 -6.09 -3.30 -13.48
CA THR A 196 -5.48 -3.84 -12.27
C THR A 196 -6.56 -4.53 -11.44
N PRO A 197 -6.33 -5.79 -11.02
CA PRO A 197 -7.24 -6.46 -10.11
C PRO A 197 -7.23 -5.72 -8.77
N CYS A 198 -8.42 -5.37 -8.28
CA CYS A 198 -8.62 -4.77 -6.98
C CYS A 198 -9.25 -5.80 -6.04
N PRO A 199 -8.64 -6.08 -4.87
CA PRO A 199 -9.21 -7.00 -3.90
C PRO A 199 -10.52 -6.44 -3.34
N THR A 200 -11.58 -7.24 -3.39
CA THR A 200 -12.93 -6.88 -2.92
C THR A 200 -13.49 -8.00 -2.05
N ALA A 201 -14.11 -7.67 -0.92
CA ALA A 201 -14.76 -8.69 -0.08
C ALA A 201 -15.84 -9.45 -0.86
N THR A 202 -15.83 -10.79 -0.79
CA THR A 202 -16.78 -11.69 -1.47
C THR A 202 -18.23 -11.32 -1.15
N ALA A 203 -18.52 -10.97 0.11
CA ALA A 203 -19.85 -10.56 0.55
C ALA A 203 -20.37 -9.33 -0.24
N ARG A 204 -19.47 -8.44 -0.67
CA ARG A 204 -19.80 -7.26 -1.51
C ARG A 204 -19.78 -7.56 -3.00
N ALA A 205 -18.90 -8.45 -3.44
CA ALA A 205 -18.82 -8.81 -4.85
C ALA A 205 -20.15 -9.37 -5.36
N ARG A 206 -20.82 -10.20 -4.53
CA ARG A 206 -22.09 -10.87 -4.86
C ARG A 206 -23.33 -9.98 -4.85
N SER A 207 -23.32 -8.85 -4.15
CA SER A 207 -24.46 -7.92 -4.13
C SER A 207 -24.52 -7.05 -5.39
N SER A 208 -23.35 -6.68 -5.92
CA SER A 208 -23.23 -5.83 -7.12
C SER A 208 -23.44 -6.54 -8.47
N SER A 209 -23.51 -7.87 -8.52
CA SER A 209 -23.83 -8.64 -9.74
C SER A 209 -25.32 -8.91 -9.93
N ARG A 210 -26.16 -8.43 -9.00
CA ARG A 210 -27.63 -8.56 -9.04
C ARG A 210 -28.35 -7.24 -9.39
N GLY A 211 -27.61 -6.21 -9.81
CA GLY A 211 -28.13 -4.89 -10.19
C GLY A 211 -27.95 -4.62 -11.67
#